data_AF-A0A1N6G345-F1
#
_entry.id   AF-A0A1N6G345-F1
#
_cell.length_a   1.000
_cell.length_b   1.000
_cell.length_c   1.000
_cell.angle_alpha   90.00
_cell.angle_beta   90.00
_cell.angle_gamma   90.00
#
_symmetry.space_group_name_H-M   'P 1'
#
loop_
_entity.id
_entity.type
_entity.pdbx_description
1 polymer ?
#
loop_
_entity_poly.entity_id
_entity_poly.type
_entity_poly.pdbx_seq_one_letter_code
_entity_poly.pdbx_strand_id
1 'polypeptide(L)' 'MTAENGNNSPDSPSWRKPFGMILILLIILVWCGIVVSLMDWIDTLNFWLQLPIYLIAGIIWIFPVKPLLLWMNTGKFRL' A
#
# COMPACT_ATOMS: atom_id res chain seq x y z
N MET A 1 11.64 2.19 51.09
CA MET A 1 10.51 1.31 50.71
C MET A 1 9.37 2.21 50.27
N THR A 2 9.39 2.70 49.03
CA THR A 2 8.33 3.52 48.44
C THR A 2 7.89 2.82 47.17
N ALA A 3 6.59 2.53 47.10
CA ALA A 3 5.94 1.68 46.13
C ALA A 3 6.41 1.95 44.68
N GLU A 4 6.90 0.89 44.02
CA GLU A 4 6.89 0.79 42.57
C GLU A 4 5.42 0.82 42.12
N ASN A 5 4.90 2.03 41.88
CA ASN A 5 3.55 2.17 41.37
C ASN A 5 3.58 1.69 39.91
N GLY A 6 3.19 0.42 39.73
CA GLY A 6 3.09 -0.30 38.48
C GLY A 6 2.13 0.38 37.51
N ASN A 7 2.61 1.44 36.88
CA ASN A 7 1.99 2.11 35.75
C ASN A 7 2.12 1.28 34.46
N ASN A 8 1.72 0.00 34.54
CA ASN A 8 1.42 -0.81 33.37
C ASN A 8 0.14 -0.25 32.75
N SER A 9 0.28 0.84 32.01
CA SER A 9 -0.80 1.35 31.17
C SER A 9 -1.11 0.25 30.17
N PRO A 10 -2.32 -0.33 30.13
CA PRO A 10 -2.65 -1.34 29.14
C PRO A 10 -2.49 -0.69 27.77
N ASP A 11 -1.47 -1.13 27.03
CA ASP A 11 -1.13 -0.68 25.70
C ASP A 11 -2.40 -0.72 24.84
N SER A 12 -2.99 0.46 24.61
CA SER A 12 -4.22 0.57 23.83
C SER A 12 -4.01 -0.15 22.50
N PRO A 13 -4.85 -1.13 22.12
CA PRO A 13 -4.62 -1.95 20.94
C PRO A 13 -4.67 -1.05 19.70
N SER A 14 -3.48 -0.67 19.22
CA SER A 14 -3.31 0.19 18.06
C SER A 14 -3.60 -0.61 16.80
N TRP A 15 -4.88 -0.67 16.42
CA TRP A 15 -5.36 -1.18 15.13
C TRP A 15 -4.64 -0.54 13.92
N ARG A 16 -3.90 0.55 14.13
CA ARG A 16 -2.99 1.21 13.19
C ARG A 16 -1.90 0.30 12.62
N LYS A 17 -1.35 -0.62 13.41
CA LYS A 17 -0.24 -1.50 13.01
C LYS A 17 -0.64 -2.60 12.03
N PRO A 18 -1.66 -3.44 12.31
CA PRO A 18 -2.05 -4.51 11.38
C PRO A 18 -2.64 -3.96 10.07
N PHE A 19 -3.37 -2.85 10.11
CA PHE A 19 -4.02 -2.31 8.92
C PHE A 19 -3.02 -1.77 7.88
N GLY A 20 -1.94 -1.12 8.32
CA GLY A 20 -0.89 -0.66 7.40
C GLY A 20 -0.24 -1.83 6.67
N MET A 21 -0.04 -2.95 7.37
CA MET A 21 0.51 -4.18 6.79
C MET A 21 -0.43 -4.77 5.73
N ILE A 22 -1.72 -4.87 6.03
CA ILE A 22 -2.73 -5.36 5.07
C ILE A 22 -2.81 -4.47 3.83
N LEU A 23 -2.76 -3.15 4.01
CA LEU A 23 -2.88 -2.21 2.89
C LEU A 23 -1.68 -2.28 1.93
N ILE A 24 -0.46 -2.40 2.47
CA ILE A 24 0.75 -2.63 1.66
C ILE A 24 0.63 -3.96 0.89
N LEU A 25 0.20 -5.03 1.57
CA LEU A 25 -0.02 -6.32 0.94
C LEU A 25 -1.07 -6.24 -0.19
N LEU A 26 -2.17 -5.53 0.03
CA LEU A 26 -3.23 -5.34 -0.96
C LEU A 26 -2.74 -4.57 -2.19
N ILE A 27 -1.97 -3.49 -1.98
CA ILE A 27 -1.37 -2.70 -3.06
C ILE A 27 -0.43 -3.57 -3.91
N ILE A 28 0.44 -4.34 -3.25
CA ILE A 28 1.38 -5.23 -3.96
C ILE A 28 0.61 -6.33 -4.70
N LEU A 29 -0.44 -6.91 -4.09
CA LEU A 29 -1.26 -7.96 -4.70
C LEU A 29 -1.95 -7.45 -5.97
N VAL A 30 -2.64 -6.31 -5.88
CA VAL A 30 -3.32 -5.68 -7.03
C VAL A 30 -2.33 -5.39 -8.13
N TRP A 31 -1.17 -4.83 -7.78
CA TRP A 31 -0.13 -4.53 -8.76
C TRP A 31 0.46 -5.76 -9.42
N CYS A 32 0.75 -6.80 -8.64
CA CYS A 32 1.26 -8.05 -9.17
C CYS A 32 0.25 -8.68 -10.14
N GLY A 33 -1.05 -8.67 -9.79
CA GLY A 33 -2.11 -9.15 -10.68
C GLY A 33 -2.20 -8.36 -11.99
N ILE A 34 -2.08 -7.03 -11.92
CA ILE A 34 -2.06 -6.16 -13.11
C ILE A 34 -0.83 -6.49 -13.97
N VAL A 35 0.37 -6.53 -13.38
CA VAL A 35 1.63 -6.81 -14.10
C VAL A 35 1.59 -8.19 -14.76
N VAL A 36 1.11 -9.22 -14.07
CA VAL A 36 0.98 -10.57 -14.61
C VAL A 36 -0.03 -10.62 -15.76
N SER A 37 -1.19 -9.98 -15.59
CA SER A 37 -2.21 -9.92 -16.66
C SER A 37 -1.71 -9.16 -17.89
N LEU A 38 -0.86 -8.16 -17.69
CA LEU A 38 -0.25 -7.39 -18.77
C LEU A 38 0.89 -8.15 -19.46
N MET A 39 1.53 -9.12 -18.80
CA MET A 39 2.65 -9.89 -19.36
C MET A 39 2.24 -10.65 -20.61
N ASP A 40 1.12 -11.39 -20.56
CA ASP A 40 0.58 -12.15 -21.69
C ASP A 40 0.22 -11.24 -22.88
N TRP A 41 -0.22 -10.02 -22.60
CA TRP A 41 -0.51 -9.02 -23.64
C TRP A 41 0.76 -8.36 -24.19
N ILE A 42 1.76 -8.10 -23.34
CA ILE A 42 3.02 -7.45 -23.74
C ILE A 42 3.83 -8.34 -24.69
N ASP A 43 3.82 -9.66 -24.49
CA ASP A 43 4.56 -10.61 -25.33
C ASP A 43 4.03 -10.67 -26.78
N THR A 44 2.81 -10.19 -27.00
CA THR A 44 2.20 -10.11 -28.35
C THR A 44 2.30 -8.72 -29.01
N LEU A 45 2.69 -7.68 -28.26
CA LEU A 45 2.71 -6.30 -28.73
C LEU A 45 4.13 -5.80 -29.04
N ASN A 46 4.29 -5.10 -30.17
CA ASN A 46 5.56 -4.50 -30.60
C ASN A 46 6.15 -3.53 -29.55
N PHE A 47 7.48 -3.57 -29.37
CA PHE A 47 8.30 -2.78 -28.44
C PHE A 47 7.93 -1.29 -28.31
N TRP A 48 7.41 -0.67 -29.38
CA TRP A 48 6.99 0.74 -29.37
C TRP A 48 5.74 1.02 -28.52
N LEU A 49 4.82 0.06 -28.41
CA LEU A 49 3.61 0.20 -27.59
C LEU A 49 3.87 -0.08 -26.11
N GLN A 50 4.90 -0.87 -25.83
CA GLN A 50 5.32 -1.21 -24.48
C GLN A 50 5.76 0.03 -23.67
N LEU A 51 6.33 1.03 -24.34
CA LEU A 51 6.84 2.26 -23.72
C LEU A 51 5.75 3.13 -23.07
N PRO A 52 4.66 3.54 -23.77
CA PRO A 52 3.57 4.27 -23.13
C PRO A 52 2.81 3.43 -22.09
N ILE A 53 2.70 2.10 -22.28
CA ILE A 53 2.06 1.21 -21.30
C ILE A 53 2.81 1.24 -19.97
N TYR A 54 4.13 1.10 -19.99
CA TYR A 54 4.94 1.20 -18.76
C TYR A 54 4.89 2.60 -18.14
N LEU A 55 4.80 3.64 -18.96
CA LEU A 55 4.70 5.03 -18.48
C LEU A 55 3.38 5.25 -17.74
N ILE A 56 2.27 4.78 -18.30
CA ILE A 56 0.95 4.84 -17.66
C ILE A 56 0.90 3.96 -16.41
N ALA A 57 1.48 2.76 -16.45
CA ALA A 57 1.60 1.90 -15.29
C ALA A 57 2.35 2.63 -14.16
N GLY A 58 3.51 3.21 -14.46
CA GLY A 58 4.27 4.00 -13.49
C GLY A 58 3.51 5.19 -12.92
N ILE A 59 2.67 5.86 -13.72
CA ILE A 59 1.79 6.94 -13.24
C ILE A 59 0.69 6.39 -12.33
N ILE A 60 0.03 5.30 -12.73
CA ILE A 60 -1.01 4.63 -11.95
C ILE A 60 -0.47 4.17 -10.60
N TRP A 61 0.78 3.72 -10.53
CA TRP A 61 1.46 3.31 -9.29
C TRP A 61 1.54 4.42 -8.23
N ILE A 62 1.40 5.69 -8.61
CA ILE A 62 1.40 6.82 -7.66
C ILE A 62 0.04 6.96 -6.95
N PHE A 63 -1.05 6.58 -7.63
CA PHE A 63 -2.42 6.65 -7.10
C PHE A 63 -2.64 5.86 -5.80
N PRO A 64 -2.10 4.63 -5.62
CA PRO A 64 -2.22 3.88 -4.37
C PRO A 64 -1.32 4.40 -3.24
N VAL A 65 -0.19 5.06 -3.54
CA VAL A 65 0.76 5.53 -2.53
C VAL A 65 0.22 6.76 -1.78
N LYS A 66 -0.46 7.68 -2.47
CA LYS A 66 -1.05 8.87 -1.86
C LYS A 66 -2.05 8.59 -0.72
N PRO A 67 -3.11 7.78 -0.91
CA PRO A 67 -4.06 7.46 0.14
C PRO A 67 -3.42 6.65 1.28
N LEU A 68 -2.43 5.80 1.00
CA LEU A 68 -1.65 5.08 2.03
C LEU A 68 -0.93 6.06 2.98
N LEU A 69 -0.21 7.04 2.42
CA LEU A 69 0.50 8.06 3.20
C LEU A 69 -0.45 8.97 3.98
N LEU A 70 -1.57 9.36 3.37
CA LEU A 70 -2.59 10.19 4.02
C LEU A 70 -3.23 9.46 5.21
N TRP A 71 -3.45 8.15 5.04
CA TRP A 71 -4.04 7.30 6.07
C TRP A 71 -3.09 7.07 7.25
N MET A 72 -1.80 6.82 6.99
CA MET A 72 -0.78 6.72 8.05
C MET A 72 -0.67 8.01 8.87
N ASN A 73 -0.79 9.17 8.23
CA ASN A 73 -0.61 10.47 8.87
C ASN A 73 -1.88 10.91 9.65
N THR A 74 -3.08 10.70 9.10
CA THR A 74 -4.32 11.23 9.69
C THR A 74 -5.11 10.20 10.52
N GLY A 75 -4.94 8.89 10.29
CA GLY A 75 -5.72 7.85 10.99
C GLY A 75 -7.24 7.95 10.81
N LYS A 76 -7.71 8.82 9.90
CA LYS A 76 -9.11 8.99 9.54
C LYS A 76 -9.21 8.83 8.03
N PHE A 77 -9.99 7.83 7.60
CA PHE A 77 -10.52 7.77 6.25
C PHE A 77 -11.41 8.99 6.06
N ARG A 78 -10.89 10.04 5.43
CA ARG A 78 -11.74 10.99 4.70
C ARG A 78 -11.37 10.83 3.24
N LEU A 79 -12.12 9.96 2.56
CA LEU A 79 -12.39 10.14 1.14
C LEU A 79 -13.22 11.42 0.98
#